data_AF-A0A955WNE6-F1
#
_entry.id   AF-A0A955WNE6-F1
#
_cell.length_a   1.000
_cell.length_b   1.000
_cell.length_c   1.000
_cell.angle_alpha   90.00
_cell.angle_beta   90.00
_cell.angle_gamma   90.00
#
_symmetry.space_group_name_H-M   'P 1'
#
loop_
_entity.id
_entity.type
_entity.pdbx_description
1 polymer ?
#
loop_
_entity_poly.entity_id
_entity_poly.type
_entity_poly.pdbx_seq_one_letter_code
_entity_poly.pdbx_strand_id
1 'polypeptide(L)'
;MNALPAPLQRLAALLGPWTPLAIATLGAVCLVAGVFAADFSAAWLGAIVALAVFGAVAWDARRRFAVDRKPRLLGDYEGPLLWVVATWLLMRLGGPLAGDLTVLGAALIAWLVAAFPRQIAAFAVGAAVVLEVGLTVRSAQTWPQLGLHLALYGAAALGLSVFARSEIFRQRLETEREKHDQEVDKFNRARDFGLLTAQAPVIRELPHADARPTIGRATLDFLTESFTLQLDILRNALGLTTAAVLWKTPDGLMLRGSASTRGGLLPGPFPAGLG
;
A
#
# COMPACT_ATOMS: atom_id res chain seq x y z
N MET A 1 -15.54 6.61 -21.21
CA MET A 1 -15.28 5.31 -20.56
C MET A 1 -16.63 4.73 -20.16
N ASN A 2 -17.11 3.70 -20.88
CA ASN A 2 -18.44 3.15 -20.66
C ASN A 2 -18.49 2.42 -19.32
N ALA A 3 -19.38 2.87 -18.43
CA ALA A 3 -19.63 2.21 -17.16
C ALA A 3 -20.19 0.81 -17.44
N LEU A 4 -19.52 -0.21 -16.90
CA LEU A 4 -19.97 -1.61 -17.00
C LEU A 4 -21.42 -1.75 -16.50
N PRO A 5 -22.23 -2.67 -17.05
CA PRO A 5 -23.59 -2.94 -16.57
C PRO A 5 -23.61 -3.24 -15.06
N ALA A 6 -24.61 -2.74 -14.34
CA ALA A 6 -24.78 -2.92 -12.89
C ALA A 6 -24.60 -4.37 -12.36
N PRO A 7 -25.08 -5.44 -13.03
CA PRO A 7 -24.83 -6.81 -12.58
C PRO A 7 -23.36 -7.23 -12.72
N LEU A 8 -22.67 -6.76 -13.77
CA LEU A 8 -21.24 -7.00 -13.97
C LEU A 8 -20.38 -6.23 -12.97
N GLN A 9 -20.82 -5.05 -12.53
CA GLN A 9 -20.15 -4.32 -11.44
C GLN A 9 -20.26 -5.06 -10.10
N ARG A 10 -21.42 -5.66 -9.79
CA ARG A 10 -21.62 -6.49 -8.58
C ARG A 10 -20.79 -7.77 -8.62
N LEU A 11 -20.75 -8.46 -9.76
CA LEU A 11 -19.88 -9.63 -9.96
C LEU A 11 -18.40 -9.26 -9.89
N ALA A 12 -17.97 -8.16 -10.51
CA ALA A 12 -16.59 -7.68 -10.43
C ALA A 12 -16.21 -7.21 -9.01
N ALA A 13 -17.15 -6.69 -8.23
CA ALA A 13 -16.96 -6.34 -6.83
C ALA A 13 -16.84 -7.59 -5.94
N LEU A 14 -17.65 -8.63 -6.21
CA LEU A 14 -17.62 -9.91 -5.50
C LEU A 14 -16.41 -10.77 -5.86
N LEU A 15 -16.00 -10.80 -7.13
CA LEU A 15 -14.83 -11.56 -7.63
C LEU A 15 -13.52 -10.80 -7.42
N GLY A 16 -13.56 -9.47 -7.36
CA GLY A 16 -12.40 -8.61 -7.27
C GLY A 16 -11.41 -8.84 -6.12
N PRO A 17 -11.79 -9.36 -4.93
CA PRO A 17 -10.85 -9.81 -3.89
C PRO A 17 -10.37 -11.25 -4.09
N TRP A 18 -11.18 -12.12 -4.70
CA TRP A 18 -10.79 -13.50 -4.94
C TRP A 18 -9.87 -13.67 -6.14
N THR A 19 -9.83 -12.71 -7.08
CA THR A 19 -9.00 -12.83 -8.27
C THR A 19 -7.50 -12.93 -7.99
N PRO A 20 -6.84 -12.08 -7.19
CA PRO A 20 -5.40 -12.23 -6.93
C PRO A 20 -5.08 -13.49 -6.12
N LEU A 21 -5.92 -13.86 -5.15
CA LEU A 21 -5.71 -15.06 -4.34
C LEU A 21 -5.91 -16.34 -5.17
N ALA A 22 -6.93 -16.37 -6.04
CA ALA A 22 -7.14 -17.47 -6.98
C ALA A 22 -5.97 -17.59 -7.97
N ILE A 23 -5.45 -16.47 -8.47
CA ILE A 23 -4.29 -16.47 -9.37
C ILE A 23 -3.03 -16.96 -8.63
N ALA A 24 -2.80 -16.50 -7.39
CA ALA A 24 -1.68 -16.94 -6.57
C ALA A 24 -1.76 -18.44 -6.27
N THR A 25 -2.92 -18.93 -5.83
CA THR A 25 -3.13 -20.35 -5.51
C THR A 25 -3.01 -21.23 -6.75
N LEU A 26 -3.56 -20.81 -7.90
CA LEU A 26 -3.41 -21.51 -9.16
C LEU A 26 -1.94 -21.56 -9.59
N GLY A 27 -1.22 -20.43 -9.49
CA GLY A 27 0.21 -20.36 -9.75
C GLY A 27 1.02 -21.31 -8.86
N ALA A 28 0.74 -21.34 -7.56
CA ALA A 28 1.36 -22.25 -6.60
C ALA A 28 1.10 -23.73 -6.94
N VAL A 29 -0.15 -24.08 -7.26
CA VAL A 29 -0.53 -25.44 -7.65
C VAL A 29 0.19 -25.85 -8.95
N CYS A 30 0.22 -24.98 -9.97
CA CYS A 30 0.95 -25.24 -11.22
C CYS A 30 2.45 -25.40 -10.99
N LEU A 31 3.04 -24.62 -10.06
CA LEU A 31 4.45 -24.74 -9.68
C LEU A 31 4.74 -26.12 -9.06
N VAL A 32 3.96 -26.52 -8.05
CA VAL A 32 4.11 -27.82 -7.36
C VAL A 32 3.72 -29.00 -8.27
N ALA A 33 2.84 -28.81 -9.23
CA ALA A 33 2.50 -29.81 -10.23
C ALA A 33 3.62 -30.01 -11.27
N GLY A 34 4.62 -29.14 -11.33
CA GLY A 34 5.73 -29.26 -12.27
C GLY A 34 5.40 -28.78 -13.69
N VAL A 35 4.38 -27.94 -13.87
CA VAL A 35 3.99 -27.36 -15.18
C VAL A 35 5.15 -26.57 -15.82
N PHE A 36 6.09 -26.10 -15.00
CA PHE A 36 7.28 -25.34 -15.42
C PHE A 36 8.54 -26.22 -15.54
N ALA A 37 8.40 -27.55 -15.62
CA ALA A 37 9.51 -28.43 -15.95
C ALA A 37 9.79 -28.39 -17.46
N ALA A 38 11.06 -28.55 -17.85
CA ALA A 38 11.48 -28.52 -19.26
C ALA A 38 10.80 -29.61 -20.10
N ASP A 39 10.44 -30.73 -19.47
CA ASP A 39 9.84 -31.90 -20.11
C ASP A 39 8.31 -31.81 -20.24
N PHE A 40 7.69 -30.71 -19.79
CA PHE A 40 6.24 -30.57 -19.81
C PHE A 40 5.72 -30.27 -21.23
N SER A 41 4.87 -31.15 -21.76
CA SER A 41 4.39 -31.09 -23.15
C SER A 41 3.54 -29.86 -23.50
N ALA A 42 3.02 -29.15 -22.50
CA ALA A 42 2.20 -27.95 -22.68
C ALA A 42 2.85 -26.71 -22.07
N ALA A 43 4.08 -26.39 -22.48
CA ALA A 43 4.82 -25.20 -22.05
C ALA A 43 4.04 -23.88 -22.23
N TRP A 44 3.13 -23.81 -23.21
CA TRP A 44 2.26 -22.65 -23.43
C TRP A 44 1.31 -22.38 -22.24
N LEU A 45 0.85 -23.41 -21.53
CA LEU A 45 0.05 -23.25 -20.31
C LEU A 45 0.87 -22.60 -19.21
N GLY A 46 2.13 -23.04 -19.05
CA GLY A 46 3.07 -22.42 -18.11
C GLY A 46 3.26 -20.93 -18.41
N ALA A 47 3.44 -20.57 -19.68
CA ALA A 47 3.56 -19.16 -20.08
C ALA A 47 2.32 -18.32 -19.76
N ILE A 48 1.11 -18.86 -19.98
CA ILE A 48 -0.14 -18.18 -19.64
C ILE A 48 -0.26 -17.96 -18.12
N VAL A 49 0.03 -18.99 -17.33
CA VAL A 49 -0.03 -18.90 -15.86
C VAL A 49 1.01 -17.92 -15.33
N ALA A 50 2.24 -17.96 -15.85
CA ALA A 50 3.28 -17.00 -15.50
C ALA A 50 2.83 -15.57 -15.79
N LEU A 51 2.31 -15.32 -16.99
CA LEU A 51 1.84 -14.00 -17.40
C LEU A 51 0.65 -13.51 -16.54
N ALA A 52 -0.25 -14.41 -16.16
CA ALA A 52 -1.34 -14.10 -15.24
C ALA A 52 -0.83 -13.71 -13.85
N VAL A 53 0.12 -14.47 -13.29
CA VAL A 53 0.72 -14.20 -11.98
C VAL A 53 1.50 -12.87 -12.00
N PHE A 54 2.41 -12.67 -12.97
CA PHE A 54 3.16 -11.41 -13.07
C PHE A 54 2.26 -10.21 -13.37
N GLY A 55 1.25 -10.37 -14.21
CA GLY A 55 0.25 -9.34 -14.47
C GLY A 55 -0.53 -8.97 -13.19
N ALA A 56 -0.89 -9.96 -12.38
CA ALA A 56 -1.52 -9.73 -11.09
C ALA A 56 -0.58 -9.03 -10.10
N VAL A 57 0.73 -9.32 -10.12
CA VAL A 57 1.72 -8.63 -9.26
C VAL A 57 1.86 -7.18 -9.66
N ALA A 58 2.01 -6.90 -10.95
CA ALA A 58 2.10 -5.53 -11.47
C ALA A 58 0.83 -4.73 -11.14
N TRP A 59 -0.33 -5.39 -11.22
CA TRP A 59 -1.62 -4.81 -10.86
C TRP A 59 -1.74 -4.53 -9.35
N ASP A 60 -1.32 -5.47 -8.49
CA ASP A 60 -1.29 -5.28 -7.03
C ASP A 60 -0.34 -4.15 -6.64
N ALA A 61 0.87 -4.13 -7.21
CA ALA A 61 1.83 -3.05 -6.99
C ALA A 61 1.24 -1.69 -7.37
N ARG A 62 0.64 -1.57 -8.56
CA ARG A 62 -0.01 -0.33 -9.02
C ARG A 62 -1.16 0.11 -8.11
N ARG A 63 -1.94 -0.85 -7.60
CA ARG A 63 -3.05 -0.56 -6.68
C ARG A 63 -2.58 -0.10 -5.31
N ARG A 64 -1.46 -0.63 -4.81
CA ARG A 64 -0.89 -0.21 -3.53
C ARG A 64 -0.39 1.24 -3.54
N PHE A 65 -0.02 1.77 -4.71
CA PHE A 65 0.32 3.18 -4.90
C PHE A 65 -0.89 4.09 -5.19
N ALA A 66 -2.10 3.54 -5.30
CA ALA A 66 -3.31 4.34 -5.51
C ALA A 66 -3.85 4.88 -4.18
N VAL A 67 -4.20 6.17 -4.16
CA VAL A 67 -4.66 6.92 -2.96
C VAL A 67 -5.99 6.39 -2.42
N ASP A 68 -6.88 5.87 -3.27
CA ASP A 68 -8.20 5.37 -2.88
C ASP A 68 -8.16 3.85 -2.58
N ARG A 69 -7.69 3.50 -1.38
CA ARG A 69 -7.63 2.10 -0.93
C ARG A 69 -8.97 1.68 -0.31
N LYS A 70 -9.75 0.87 -1.04
CA LYS A 70 -10.95 0.23 -0.46
C LYS A 70 -10.52 -0.91 0.48
N PRO A 71 -10.97 -0.92 1.76
CA PRO A 71 -10.66 -2.01 2.68
C PRO A 71 -11.28 -3.33 2.17
N ARG A 72 -10.50 -4.41 2.22
CA ARG A 72 -10.89 -5.76 1.81
C ARG A 72 -10.58 -6.73 2.95
N LEU A 73 -11.47 -7.69 3.19
CA LEU A 73 -11.34 -8.67 4.28
C LEU A 73 -10.04 -9.49 4.24
N LEU A 74 -9.49 -9.78 3.06
CA LEU A 74 -8.27 -10.57 2.87
C LEU A 74 -7.17 -9.84 2.09
N GLY A 75 -7.34 -8.53 1.84
CA GLY A 75 -6.43 -7.76 0.99
C GLY A 75 -5.00 -7.69 1.53
N ASP A 76 -4.83 -7.87 2.83
CA ASP A 76 -3.53 -7.84 3.48
C ASP A 76 -2.72 -9.14 3.28
N TYR A 77 -3.39 -10.27 3.04
CA TYR A 77 -2.76 -11.57 2.75
C TYR A 77 -2.55 -11.81 1.24
N GLU A 78 -3.42 -11.23 0.41
CA GLU A 78 -3.41 -11.39 -1.06
C GLU A 78 -2.05 -11.05 -1.68
N GLY A 79 -1.50 -9.87 -1.38
CA GLY A 79 -0.23 -9.43 -2.00
C GLY A 79 0.99 -10.24 -1.57
N PRO A 80 1.25 -10.43 -0.26
CA PRO A 80 2.38 -11.23 0.20
C PRO A 80 2.41 -12.65 -0.39
N LEU A 81 1.26 -13.31 -0.45
CA LEU A 81 1.15 -14.64 -1.08
C LEU A 81 1.50 -14.59 -2.56
N LEU A 82 0.94 -13.62 -3.28
CA LEU A 82 1.15 -13.44 -4.70
C LEU A 82 2.62 -13.15 -5.03
N TRP A 83 3.30 -12.33 -4.21
CA TRP A 83 4.73 -12.05 -4.38
C TRP A 83 5.59 -13.27 -4.13
N VAL A 84 5.29 -14.07 -3.11
CA VAL A 84 5.96 -15.36 -2.87
C VAL A 84 5.79 -16.25 -4.08
N VAL A 85 4.57 -16.49 -4.56
CA VAL A 85 4.34 -17.35 -5.72
C VAL A 85 5.08 -16.84 -6.96
N ALA A 86 5.06 -15.52 -7.22
CA ALA A 86 5.74 -14.92 -8.36
C ALA A 86 7.26 -15.06 -8.28
N THR A 87 7.86 -14.88 -7.10
CA THR A 87 9.31 -15.02 -6.91
C THR A 87 9.77 -16.46 -7.13
N TRP A 88 9.02 -17.47 -6.64
CA TRP A 88 9.35 -18.88 -6.88
C TRP A 88 9.18 -19.27 -8.35
N LEU A 89 8.17 -18.70 -9.00
CA LEU A 89 7.96 -18.89 -10.44
C LEU A 89 9.11 -18.27 -11.25
N LEU A 90 9.59 -17.08 -10.86
CA LEU A 90 10.75 -16.44 -11.46
C LEU A 90 12.04 -17.26 -11.27
N MET A 91 12.28 -17.75 -10.05
CA MET A 91 13.41 -18.64 -9.75
C MET A 91 13.40 -19.88 -10.65
N ARG A 92 12.21 -20.43 -10.94
CA ARG A 92 12.08 -21.60 -11.81
C ARG A 92 12.30 -21.28 -13.29
N LEU A 93 11.76 -20.16 -13.77
CA LEU A 93 11.95 -19.69 -15.15
C LEU A 93 13.40 -19.26 -15.43
N GLY A 94 14.15 -18.87 -14.40
CA GLY A 94 15.54 -18.43 -14.52
C GLY A 94 16.53 -19.52 -14.92
N GLY A 95 16.13 -20.81 -14.90
CA GLY A 95 16.91 -21.94 -15.38
C GLY A 95 18.36 -21.95 -14.83
N PRO A 96 19.38 -21.66 -15.65
CA PRO A 96 20.79 -21.65 -15.22
C PRO A 96 21.11 -20.61 -14.14
N LEU A 97 20.31 -19.53 -14.03
CA LEU A 97 20.46 -18.49 -13.01
C LEU A 97 19.74 -18.82 -11.70
N ALA A 98 19.17 -20.02 -11.57
CA ALA A 98 18.38 -20.40 -10.40
C ALA A 98 19.15 -20.23 -9.08
N GLY A 99 20.47 -20.49 -9.08
CA GLY A 99 21.34 -20.30 -7.92
C GLY A 99 21.36 -18.84 -7.42
N ASP A 100 21.61 -17.89 -8.32
CA ASP A 100 21.65 -16.46 -7.98
C ASP A 100 20.27 -15.93 -7.58
N LEU A 101 19.20 -16.47 -8.19
CA LEU A 101 17.83 -16.10 -7.87
C LEU A 101 17.36 -16.61 -6.49
N THR A 102 18.05 -17.57 -5.87
CA THR A 102 17.76 -17.96 -4.47
C THR A 102 17.96 -16.80 -3.49
N VAL A 103 18.89 -15.89 -3.79
CA VAL A 103 19.12 -14.67 -3.00
C VAL A 103 17.89 -13.76 -3.03
N LEU A 104 17.17 -13.73 -4.16
CA LEU A 104 15.92 -12.97 -4.28
C LEU A 104 14.83 -13.54 -3.36
N GLY A 105 14.70 -14.87 -3.29
CA GLY A 105 13.81 -15.54 -2.35
C GLY A 105 14.15 -15.23 -0.89
N ALA A 106 15.45 -15.26 -0.55
CA ALA A 106 15.94 -14.90 0.78
C ALA A 106 15.64 -13.44 1.14
N ALA A 107 15.89 -12.52 0.21
CA ALA A 107 15.61 -11.09 0.38
C ALA A 107 14.11 -10.82 0.55
N LEU A 108 13.25 -11.48 -0.24
CA LEU A 108 11.80 -11.35 -0.13
C LEU A 108 11.31 -11.84 1.24
N ILE A 109 11.71 -13.04 1.67
CA ILE A 109 11.31 -13.58 2.98
C ILE A 109 11.78 -12.64 4.10
N ALA A 110 13.03 -12.19 4.05
CA ALA A 110 13.56 -11.29 5.06
C ALA A 110 12.75 -9.99 5.14
N TRP A 111 12.47 -9.39 3.98
CA TRP A 111 11.66 -8.17 3.88
C TRP A 111 10.23 -8.40 4.40
N LEU A 112 9.59 -9.51 4.05
CA LEU A 112 8.24 -9.85 4.54
C LEU A 112 8.21 -9.95 6.07
N VAL A 113 9.20 -10.62 6.68
CA VAL A 113 9.29 -10.77 8.14
C VAL A 113 9.56 -9.43 8.83
N ALA A 114 10.34 -8.55 8.21
CA ALA A 114 10.66 -7.24 8.78
C ALA A 114 9.55 -6.20 8.61
N ALA A 115 8.82 -6.22 7.49
CA ALA A 115 7.88 -5.16 7.11
C ALA A 115 6.41 -5.47 7.47
N PHE A 116 6.01 -6.74 7.56
CA PHE A 116 4.61 -7.13 7.77
C PHE A 116 4.31 -7.60 9.21
N PRO A 117 3.05 -7.49 9.67
CA PRO A 117 2.61 -8.10 10.92
C PRO A 117 2.95 -9.59 10.99
N ARG A 118 3.29 -10.09 12.19
CA ARG A 118 3.76 -11.48 12.41
C ARG A 118 2.84 -12.53 11.79
N GLN A 119 1.52 -12.34 11.85
CA GLN A 119 0.54 -13.29 11.29
C GLN A 119 0.60 -13.37 9.77
N ILE A 120 0.72 -12.22 9.09
CA ILE A 120 0.79 -12.15 7.63
C ILE A 120 2.15 -12.66 7.14
N ALA A 121 3.23 -12.28 7.82
CA ALA A 121 4.56 -12.78 7.53
C ALA A 121 4.63 -14.31 7.70
N ALA A 122 4.10 -14.85 8.80
CA ALA A 122 4.07 -16.29 9.04
C ALA A 122 3.27 -17.04 7.96
N PHE A 123 2.14 -16.47 7.50
CA PHE A 123 1.37 -17.05 6.40
C PHE A 123 2.16 -17.10 5.10
N ALA A 124 2.80 -15.99 4.70
CA ALA A 124 3.57 -15.92 3.47
C ALA A 124 4.83 -16.81 3.51
N VAL A 125 5.52 -16.86 4.65
CA VAL A 125 6.66 -17.77 4.88
C VAL A 125 6.19 -19.23 4.86
N GLY A 126 5.04 -19.54 5.46
CA GLY A 126 4.44 -20.87 5.38
C GLY A 126 4.19 -21.30 3.94
N ALA A 127 3.64 -20.40 3.10
CA ALA A 127 3.46 -20.66 1.68
C ALA A 127 4.80 -20.92 0.96
N ALA A 128 5.84 -20.13 1.23
CA ALA A 128 7.18 -20.34 0.68
C ALA A 128 7.75 -21.71 1.05
N VAL A 129 7.61 -22.13 2.31
CA VAL A 129 8.04 -23.46 2.78
C VAL A 129 7.27 -24.56 2.05
N VAL A 130 5.95 -24.42 1.88
CA VAL A 130 5.13 -25.39 1.13
C VAL A 130 5.60 -25.51 -0.32
N LEU A 131 5.96 -24.40 -0.97
CA LEU A 131 6.49 -24.41 -2.34
C LEU A 131 7.85 -25.12 -2.42
N GLU A 132 8.80 -24.79 -1.54
CA GLU A 132 10.12 -25.46 -1.48
C GLU A 132 10.00 -26.97 -1.22
N VAL A 133 9.15 -27.36 -0.26
CA VAL A 133 8.88 -28.77 0.03
C VAL A 133 8.22 -29.45 -1.17
N GLY A 134 7.23 -28.80 -1.80
CA GLY A 134 6.56 -29.32 -3.00
C GLY A 134 7.53 -29.56 -4.16
N LEU A 135 8.50 -28.66 -4.37
CA LEU A 135 9.55 -28.83 -5.36
C LEU A 135 10.50 -29.99 -5.02
N THR A 136 10.82 -30.16 -3.73
CA THR A 136 11.67 -31.27 -3.25
C THR A 136 11.00 -32.62 -3.45
N VAL A 137 9.69 -32.73 -3.14
CA VAL A 137 8.90 -33.96 -3.35
C VAL A 137 8.81 -34.32 -4.83
N ARG A 138 8.80 -33.33 -5.73
CA ARG A 138 8.83 -33.53 -7.18
C ARG A 138 10.22 -33.78 -7.74
N SER A 139 11.22 -34.01 -6.89
CA SER A 139 12.63 -34.23 -7.29
C SER A 139 13.22 -33.09 -8.13
N ALA A 140 12.63 -31.90 -8.08
CA ALA A 140 13.19 -30.70 -8.72
C ALA A 140 14.38 -30.14 -7.93
N GLN A 141 14.55 -30.57 -6.68
CA GLN A 141 15.58 -30.16 -5.73
C GLN A 141 15.95 -31.32 -4.80
N THR A 142 17.20 -31.33 -4.32
CA THR A 142 17.69 -32.35 -3.37
C THR A 142 17.39 -31.97 -1.92
N TRP A 143 17.23 -32.95 -1.03
CA TRP A 143 17.00 -32.71 0.41
C TRP A 143 18.09 -31.84 1.09
N PRO A 144 19.40 -32.00 0.80
CA PRO A 144 20.42 -31.12 1.35
C PRO A 144 20.27 -29.67 0.88
N GLN A 145 19.86 -29.47 -0.38
CA GLN A 145 19.65 -28.15 -0.94
C GLN A 145 18.45 -27.44 -0.30
N LEU A 146 17.37 -28.18 0.01
CA LEU A 146 16.25 -27.67 0.81
C LEU A 146 16.73 -27.15 2.19
N GLY A 147 17.55 -27.94 2.88
CA GLY A 147 18.14 -27.53 4.16
C GLY A 147 18.96 -26.25 4.05
N LEU A 148 19.78 -26.14 2.99
CA LEU A 148 20.57 -24.94 2.71
C LEU A 148 19.69 -23.71 2.46
N HIS A 149 18.66 -23.84 1.62
CA HIS A 149 17.74 -22.74 1.32
C HIS A 149 17.02 -22.26 2.59
N LEU A 150 16.48 -23.18 3.39
CA LEU A 150 15.82 -22.85 4.65
C LEU A 150 16.76 -22.17 5.64
N ALA A 151 18.00 -22.63 5.74
CA ALA A 151 19.02 -22.00 6.58
C ALA A 151 19.35 -20.58 6.08
N LEU A 152 19.51 -20.40 4.77
CA LEU A 152 19.77 -19.09 4.16
C LEU A 152 18.62 -18.12 4.40
N TYR A 153 17.38 -18.56 4.18
CA TYR A 153 16.18 -17.76 4.40
C TYR A 153 16.01 -17.38 5.87
N GLY A 154 16.24 -18.34 6.77
CA GLY A 154 16.24 -18.11 8.21
C GLY A 154 17.30 -17.09 8.63
N ALA A 155 18.53 -17.24 8.16
CA ALA A 155 19.63 -16.32 8.45
C ALA A 155 19.35 -14.89 7.94
N ALA A 156 18.87 -14.76 6.69
CA ALA A 156 18.50 -13.47 6.11
C ALA A 156 17.35 -12.80 6.88
N ALA A 157 16.30 -13.57 7.22
CA ALA A 157 15.18 -13.06 7.98
C ALA A 157 15.58 -12.62 9.38
N LEU A 158 16.40 -13.40 10.08
CA LEU A 158 16.93 -13.02 11.39
C LEU A 158 17.82 -11.79 11.32
N GLY A 159 18.76 -11.76 10.38
CA GLY A 159 19.67 -10.63 10.17
C GLY A 159 18.91 -9.32 9.92
N LEU A 160 17.97 -9.34 8.98
CA LEU A 160 17.17 -8.16 8.70
C LEU A 160 16.21 -7.81 9.85
N SER A 161 15.66 -8.80 10.55
CA SER A 161 14.80 -8.54 11.72
C SER A 161 15.55 -7.90 12.88
N VAL A 162 16.78 -8.36 13.15
CA VAL A 162 17.66 -7.76 14.15
C VAL A 162 18.03 -6.34 13.75
N PHE A 163 18.38 -6.13 12.47
CA PHE A 163 18.67 -4.80 11.94
C PHE A 163 17.45 -3.87 12.03
N ALA A 164 16.27 -4.32 11.62
CA ALA A 164 15.03 -3.55 11.69
C ALA A 164 14.59 -3.25 13.13
N ARG A 165 14.98 -4.08 14.10
CA ARG A 165 14.76 -3.83 15.53
C ARG A 165 15.79 -2.89 16.15
N SER A 166 16.94 -2.67 15.51
CA SER A 166 17.92 -1.71 16.00
C SER A 166 17.34 -0.29 15.98
N GLU A 167 17.45 0.42 17.10
CA GLU A 167 16.81 1.71 17.43
C GLU A 167 16.81 2.74 16.28
N ILE A 168 17.88 2.76 15.48
CA ILE A 168 18.13 3.70 14.39
C ILE A 168 17.09 3.55 13.28
N PHE A 169 16.62 2.32 13.02
CA PHE A 169 15.60 2.07 12.00
C PHE A 169 14.20 2.46 12.49
N ARG A 170 13.91 2.25 13.78
CA ARG A 170 12.64 2.68 14.40
C ARG A 170 12.48 4.19 14.34
N GLN A 171 13.50 4.94 14.78
CA GLN A 171 13.46 6.41 14.72
C GLN A 171 13.27 6.91 13.28
N ARG A 172 13.96 6.31 12.30
CA ARG A 172 13.80 6.69 10.89
C ARG A 172 12.42 6.33 10.34
N LEU A 173 11.86 5.17 10.69
CA LEU A 173 10.52 4.76 10.27
C LEU A 173 9.42 5.60 10.90
N GLU A 174 9.55 5.95 12.18
CA GLU A 174 8.61 6.84 12.86
C GLU A 174 8.64 8.22 12.21
N THR A 175 9.84 8.78 11.98
CA THR A 175 9.99 10.08 11.32
C THR A 175 9.43 10.05 9.89
N GLU A 176 9.64 8.99 9.11
CA GLU A 176 9.10 8.88 7.74
C GLU A 176 7.59 8.61 7.72
N ARG A 177 7.05 7.85 8.68
CA ARG A 177 5.60 7.67 8.85
C ARG A 177 4.93 8.98 9.23
N GLU A 178 5.47 9.71 10.20
CA GLU A 178 4.96 11.03 10.58
C GLU A 178 5.00 12.00 9.41
N LYS A 179 6.06 12.00 8.61
CA LYS A 179 6.12 12.80 7.37
C LYS A 179 5.05 12.37 6.38
N HIS A 180 4.85 11.08 6.17
CA HIS A 180 3.85 10.57 5.23
C HIS A 180 2.42 10.89 5.68
N ASP A 181 2.12 10.71 6.97
CA ASP A 181 0.83 11.06 7.56
C ASP A 181 0.58 12.58 7.46
N GLN A 182 1.60 13.40 7.72
CA GLN A 182 1.53 14.85 7.49
C GLN A 182 1.32 15.21 6.01
N GLU A 183 1.91 14.47 5.08
CA GLU A 183 1.72 14.68 3.64
C GLU A 183 0.33 14.28 3.17
N VAL A 184 -0.21 13.18 3.68
CA VAL A 184 -1.59 12.74 3.41
C VAL A 184 -2.60 13.73 3.98
N ASP A 185 -2.39 14.20 5.22
CA ASP A 185 -3.22 15.25 5.82
C ASP A 185 -3.18 16.54 5.02
N LYS A 186 -1.99 16.94 4.53
CA LYS A 186 -1.83 18.12 3.67
C LYS A 186 -2.48 17.92 2.31
N PHE A 187 -2.41 16.73 1.73
CA PHE A 187 -3.05 16.41 0.45
C PHE A 187 -4.57 16.42 0.57
N ASN A 188 -5.13 15.82 1.63
CA ASN A 188 -6.54 15.87 1.94
C ASN A 188 -7.00 17.32 2.18
N ARG A 189 -6.20 18.11 2.88
CA ARG A 189 -6.44 19.55 3.06
C ARG A 189 -6.46 20.30 1.71
N ALA A 190 -5.48 20.07 0.83
CA ALA A 190 -5.44 20.66 -0.51
C ALA A 190 -6.67 20.30 -1.36
N ARG A 191 -7.15 19.06 -1.24
CA ARG A 191 -8.34 18.58 -1.93
C ARG A 191 -9.60 19.26 -1.41
N ASP A 192 -9.75 19.39 -0.10
CA ASP A 192 -10.90 20.05 0.53
C ASP A 192 -10.94 21.55 0.20
N PHE A 193 -9.78 22.20 0.04
CA PHE A 193 -9.69 23.59 -0.45
C PHE A 193 -9.93 23.74 -1.96
N GLY A 194 -10.26 22.65 -2.68
CA GLY A 194 -10.52 22.68 -4.11
C GLY A 194 -9.28 22.90 -4.98
N LEU A 195 -8.08 23.07 -4.39
CA LEU A 195 -6.81 23.32 -5.08
C LEU A 195 -6.36 22.15 -5.97
N LEU A 196 -6.91 20.94 -5.74
CA LEU A 196 -6.66 19.74 -6.52
C LEU A 196 -7.81 19.34 -7.45
N THR A 197 -8.92 20.09 -7.45
CA THR A 197 -9.99 19.88 -8.43
C THR A 197 -9.61 20.56 -9.75
N ALA A 198 -10.01 19.97 -10.87
CA ALA A 198 -9.72 20.47 -12.23
C ALA A 198 -10.36 21.84 -12.56
N GLN A 199 -10.76 22.62 -11.55
CA GLN A 199 -11.31 23.96 -11.61
C GLN A 199 -10.37 25.04 -11.05
N ALA A 200 -9.06 24.79 -11.02
CA ALA A 200 -8.06 25.85 -10.88
C ALA A 200 -7.46 26.26 -12.25
N PRO A 201 -8.22 26.75 -13.25
CA PRO A 201 -7.63 27.73 -14.15
C PRO A 201 -7.47 29.03 -13.36
N VAL A 202 -6.42 29.80 -13.64
CA VAL A 202 -6.09 31.11 -13.03
C VAL A 202 -5.24 31.07 -11.74
N ILE A 203 -4.24 30.19 -11.66
CA ILE A 203 -2.95 30.55 -11.02
C ILE A 203 -1.82 30.05 -11.93
N ARG A 204 -1.82 30.51 -13.19
CA ARG A 204 -0.74 30.22 -14.17
C ARG A 204 0.08 31.46 -14.54
N GLU A 205 -0.23 32.62 -13.97
CA GLU A 205 0.51 33.86 -14.20
C GLU A 205 1.13 34.35 -12.89
N LEU A 206 2.05 33.54 -12.34
CA LEU A 206 3.12 34.06 -11.49
C LEU A 206 4.42 33.85 -12.26
N PRO A 207 5.32 34.86 -12.36
CA PRO A 207 6.47 34.80 -13.23
C PRO A 207 7.44 33.72 -12.73
N HIS A 208 7.64 32.69 -13.55
CA HIS A 208 8.80 31.80 -13.63
C HIS A 208 9.59 31.61 -12.33
N ALA A 209 9.17 30.63 -11.53
CA ALA A 209 10.07 29.91 -10.64
C ALA A 209 9.91 28.42 -10.92
N ASP A 210 10.98 27.79 -11.42
CA ASP A 210 11.12 26.35 -11.64
C ASP A 210 11.02 25.56 -10.32
N ALA A 211 9.84 25.51 -9.73
CA ALA A 211 9.60 24.89 -8.45
C ALA A 211 8.60 23.73 -8.58
N ARG A 212 9.12 22.57 -8.18
CA ARG A 212 8.45 21.39 -7.58
C ARG A 212 7.20 21.75 -6.75
N PRO A 213 6.35 20.79 -6.30
CA PRO A 213 5.04 21.02 -5.68
C PRO A 213 5.07 21.66 -4.27
N THR A 214 5.87 22.70 -4.08
CA THR A 214 6.01 23.54 -2.89
C THR A 214 4.95 24.64 -2.86
N ILE A 215 4.41 25.04 -4.02
CA ILE A 215 3.40 26.11 -4.15
C ILE A 215 2.12 25.74 -3.37
N GLY A 216 1.69 24.48 -3.40
CA GLY A 216 0.51 24.03 -2.66
C GLY A 216 0.64 24.16 -1.13
N ARG A 217 1.86 23.94 -0.57
CA ARG A 217 2.09 24.00 0.88
C ARG A 217 2.05 25.44 1.39
N ALA A 218 2.80 26.34 0.76
CA ALA A 218 2.83 27.75 1.13
C ALA A 218 1.47 28.44 0.95
N THR A 219 0.73 28.10 -0.13
CA THR A 219 -0.62 28.62 -0.36
C THR A 219 -1.62 28.09 0.67
N LEU A 220 -1.50 26.84 1.12
CA LEU A 220 -2.34 26.28 2.19
C LEU A 220 -2.08 26.92 3.55
N ASP A 221 -0.83 27.14 3.89
CA ASP A 221 -0.46 27.79 5.15
C ASP A 221 -0.97 29.24 5.15
N PHE A 222 -0.78 29.97 4.04
CA PHE A 222 -1.34 31.32 3.87
C PHE A 222 -2.87 31.34 3.93
N LEU A 223 -3.56 30.40 3.29
CA LEU A 223 -5.02 30.30 3.36
C LEU A 223 -5.48 30.04 4.80
N THR A 224 -4.83 29.12 5.51
CA THR A 224 -5.16 28.78 6.90
C THR A 224 -4.95 29.98 7.82
N GLU A 225 -3.86 30.71 7.64
CA GLU A 225 -3.55 31.93 8.40
C GLU A 225 -4.55 33.06 8.07
N SER A 226 -4.89 33.23 6.79
CA SER A 226 -5.90 34.20 6.33
C SER A 226 -7.29 33.89 6.91
N PHE A 227 -7.72 32.63 6.91
CA PHE A 227 -8.98 32.22 7.53
C PHE A 227 -9.01 32.49 9.03
N THR A 228 -7.90 32.22 9.72
CA THR A 228 -7.80 32.47 11.16
C THR A 228 -7.93 33.96 11.46
N LEU A 229 -7.26 34.81 10.67
CA LEU A 229 -7.33 36.26 10.79
C LEU A 229 -8.73 36.81 10.47
N GLN A 230 -9.39 36.29 9.42
CA GLN A 230 -10.77 36.66 9.10
C GLN A 230 -11.76 36.26 10.20
N LEU A 231 -11.58 35.09 10.82
CA LEU A 231 -12.40 34.66 11.94
C LEU A 231 -12.18 35.52 13.18
N ASP A 232 -10.95 35.97 13.41
CA ASP A 232 -10.64 36.87 14.53
C ASP A 232 -11.26 38.26 14.32
N ILE A 233 -11.21 38.79 13.08
CA ILE A 233 -11.90 40.03 12.71
C ILE A 233 -13.42 39.88 12.89
N LEU A 234 -14.02 38.80 12.38
CA LEU A 234 -15.45 38.54 12.53
C LEU A 234 -15.86 38.41 13.99
N ARG A 235 -15.06 37.70 14.79
CA ARG A 235 -15.29 37.57 16.24
C ARG A 235 -15.31 38.94 16.90
N ASN A 236 -14.29 39.76 16.63
CA ASN A 236 -14.16 41.08 17.26
C ASN A 236 -15.24 42.06 16.77
N ALA A 237 -15.58 42.04 15.47
CA ALA A 237 -16.59 42.91 14.88
C ALA A 237 -18.01 42.59 15.37
N LEU A 238 -18.32 41.32 15.61
CA LEU A 238 -19.63 40.87 16.08
C LEU A 238 -19.71 40.73 17.62
N GLY A 239 -18.63 41.04 18.34
CA GLY A 239 -18.56 40.91 19.80
C GLY A 239 -18.74 39.46 20.30
N LEU A 240 -18.38 38.47 19.48
CA LEU A 240 -18.54 37.05 19.80
C LEU A 240 -17.41 36.57 20.70
N THR A 241 -17.69 35.57 21.55
CA THR A 241 -16.65 34.91 22.36
C THR A 241 -15.87 33.87 21.57
N THR A 242 -16.47 33.28 20.53
CA THR A 242 -15.86 32.26 19.67
C THR A 242 -16.46 32.33 18.28
N ALA A 243 -15.59 32.32 17.27
CA ALA A 243 -15.95 32.09 15.87
C ALA A 243 -15.22 30.83 15.39
N ALA A 244 -15.94 29.91 14.76
CA ALA A 244 -15.40 28.63 14.31
C ALA A 244 -15.95 28.28 12.93
N VAL A 245 -15.10 27.68 12.10
CA VAL A 245 -15.48 27.13 10.80
C VAL A 245 -15.52 25.62 10.92
N LEU A 246 -16.72 25.09 10.67
CA LEU A 246 -17.00 23.66 10.63
C LEU A 246 -17.14 23.24 9.17
N TRP A 247 -16.42 22.21 8.77
CA TRP A 247 -16.61 21.58 7.46
C TRP A 247 -17.40 20.31 7.59
N LYS A 248 -18.28 20.10 6.61
CA LYS A 248 -19.07 18.89 6.50
C LYS A 248 -18.23 17.78 5.87
N THR A 249 -17.91 16.77 6.65
CA THR A 249 -17.30 15.51 6.20
C THR A 249 -18.37 14.42 6.14
N PRO A 250 -18.11 13.29 5.45
CA PRO A 250 -19.02 12.14 5.42
C PRO A 250 -19.39 11.63 6.83
N ASP A 251 -18.47 11.79 7.79
CA ASP A 251 -18.59 11.28 9.16
C ASP A 251 -19.13 12.33 10.17
N GLY A 252 -19.35 13.59 9.76
CA GLY A 252 -19.88 14.63 10.65
C GLY A 252 -19.41 16.06 10.33
N LEU A 253 -19.32 16.90 11.35
CA LEU A 253 -18.75 18.25 11.25
C LEU A 253 -17.36 18.27 11.90
N MET A 254 -16.32 18.61 11.13
CA MET A 254 -14.96 18.77 11.65
C MET A 254 -14.60 20.25 11.83
N LEU A 255 -13.95 20.57 12.95
CA LEU A 255 -13.41 21.90 13.20
C LEU A 255 -12.16 22.13 12.35
N ARG A 256 -12.17 23.16 11.51
CA ARG A 256 -11.06 23.46 10.59
C ARG A 256 -10.31 24.73 10.95
N GLY A 257 -10.97 25.69 11.59
CA GLY A 257 -10.37 26.91 12.09
C GLY A 257 -11.23 27.50 13.18
N SER A 258 -10.59 28.11 14.17
CA SER A 258 -11.30 28.76 15.28
C SER A 258 -10.53 29.96 15.79
N ALA A 259 -11.25 31.06 16.00
CA ALA A 259 -10.79 32.21 16.77
C ALA A 259 -11.62 32.26 18.05
N SER A 260 -11.00 32.03 19.21
CA SER A 260 -11.67 32.01 20.50
C SER A 260 -10.83 32.67 21.57
N THR A 261 -11.51 33.34 22.50
CA THR A 261 -10.88 33.84 23.73
C THR A 261 -10.76 32.77 24.82
N ARG A 262 -11.29 31.54 24.58
CA ARG A 262 -11.23 30.41 25.50
C ARG A 262 -10.36 29.28 24.91
N GLY A 263 -9.41 28.77 25.69
CA GLY A 263 -8.46 27.71 25.27
C GLY A 263 -8.99 26.28 25.29
N GLY A 264 -10.28 26.05 25.11
CA GLY A 264 -10.94 24.75 25.35
C GLY A 264 -11.69 24.17 24.16
N LEU A 265 -11.35 24.55 22.92
CA LEU A 265 -12.06 24.07 21.74
C LEU A 265 -11.59 22.67 21.35
N LEU A 266 -12.54 21.74 21.33
CA LEU A 266 -12.31 20.37 20.86
C LEU A 266 -12.31 20.35 19.31
N PRO A 267 -11.40 19.61 18.66
CA PRO A 267 -11.30 19.58 17.19
C PRO A 267 -12.43 18.81 16.47
N GLY A 268 -13.35 18.18 17.22
CA GLY A 268 -14.37 17.29 16.68
C GLY A 268 -13.84 15.88 16.39
N PRO A 269 -14.59 15.03 15.65
CA PRO A 269 -15.80 15.34 14.89
C PRO A 269 -17.03 15.54 15.79
N PHE A 270 -17.85 16.54 15.44
CA PHE A 270 -19.12 16.81 16.11
C PHE A 270 -20.26 16.12 15.34
N PRO A 271 -21.13 15.35 16.02
CA PRO A 271 -22.33 14.79 15.40
C PRO A 271 -23.25 15.91 14.92
N ALA A 272 -23.83 15.75 13.73
CA ALA A 272 -24.80 16.70 13.20
C ALA A 272 -26.04 16.75 14.12
N GLY A 273 -26.41 17.94 14.60
CA GLY A 273 -27.61 18.15 15.44
C GLY A 273 -27.35 18.34 16.94
N LEU A 274 -26.10 18.35 17.39
CA LEU A 274 -25.72 18.79 18.74
C LEU A 274 -25.23 20.25 18.66
N GLY A 275 -26.18 21.19 18.72
CA GLY A 275 -25.94 22.63 18.82
C GLY A 275 -26.68 23.19 20.01
#